data_AF-A0A9W4GTI7-F1
#
_entry.id   AF-A0A9W4GTI7-F1
#
_cell.length_a   1.000
_cell.length_b   1.000
_cell.length_c   1.000
_cell.angle_alpha   90.00
_cell.angle_beta   90.00
_cell.angle_gamma   90.00
#
_symmetry.space_group_name_H-M   'P 1'
#
loop_
_entity.id
_entity.type
_entity.pdbx_description
1 polymer ?
#
loop_
_entity_poly.entity_id
_entity_poly.type
_entity_poly.pdbx_seq_one_letter_code
_entity_poly.pdbx_strand_id
1 'polypeptide(L)' 'MPRGTHPLALPACTALSAAGGDFDALPGQPGVCRDPYAAITVTARGEFRGHPVDWRKKFVNRCILRAATGAVFAFA' A
#
# COMPACT_ATOMS: atom_id res chain seq x y z
N MET A 1 17.16 2.42 -9.06
CA MET A 1 17.01 2.85 -7.67
C MET A 1 15.69 3.59 -7.54
N PRO A 2 14.72 3.10 -6.76
CA PRO A 2 13.51 3.86 -6.46
C PRO A 2 13.88 5.12 -5.67
N ARG A 3 13.26 6.25 -6.01
CA ARG A 3 13.48 7.56 -5.40
C ARG A 3 12.23 7.98 -4.64
N GLY A 4 12.40 8.77 -3.58
CA GLY A 4 11.30 9.29 -2.77
C GLY A 4 11.59 9.16 -1.28
N THR A 5 10.70 9.71 -0.47
CA THR A 5 10.78 9.70 1.00
C THR A 5 10.20 8.44 1.63
N HIS A 6 9.77 7.47 0.81
CA HIS A 6 9.20 6.23 1.31
C HIS A 6 10.28 5.41 2.05
N PRO A 7 10.10 5.09 3.35
CA PRO A 7 11.13 4.42 4.14
C PRO A 7 11.47 3.03 3.58
N LEU A 8 10.48 2.34 3.03
CA LEU A 8 10.61 1.05 2.34
C LEU A 8 10.45 1.17 0.82
N ALA A 9 11.09 2.15 0.20
CA ALA A 9 10.92 2.44 -1.24
C ALA A 9 11.16 1.23 -2.14
N LEU A 10 12.22 0.45 -1.90
CA LEU A 10 12.53 -0.74 -2.71
C LEU A 10 11.45 -1.83 -2.57
N PRO A 11 11.10 -2.31 -1.35
CA PRO A 11 9.99 -3.23 -1.16
C PRO A 11 8.65 -2.74 -1.73
N ALA A 12 8.33 -1.45 -1.58
CA ALA A 12 7.10 -0.87 -2.09
C ALA A 12 7.04 -0.91 -3.64
N CYS A 13 8.12 -0.51 -4.31
CA CYS A 13 8.20 -0.59 -5.77
C CYS A 13 8.15 -2.02 -6.29
N THR A 14 8.75 -2.98 -5.58
CA THR A 14 8.66 -4.41 -5.93
C THR A 14 7.23 -4.92 -5.82
N ALA A 15 6.53 -4.61 -4.71
CA ALA A 15 5.14 -5.01 -4.51
C ALA A 15 4.20 -4.41 -5.58
N LEU A 16 4.36 -3.11 -5.88
CA LEU A 16 3.60 -2.45 -6.96
C LEU A 16 3.91 -3.05 -8.33
N SER A 17 5.16 -3.41 -8.58
CA SER A 17 5.55 -4.07 -9.84
C SER A 17 4.95 -5.46 -9.98
N ALA A 18 4.89 -6.24 -8.89
CA ALA A 18 4.25 -7.55 -8.87
C ALA A 18 2.73 -7.47 -9.09
N ALA A 19 2.09 -6.44 -8.55
CA ALA A 19 0.66 -6.19 -8.74
C ALA A 19 0.33 -5.42 -10.03
N GLY A 20 1.33 -5.08 -10.85
CA GLY A 20 1.11 -4.33 -12.10
C GLY A 20 0.54 -2.92 -11.91
N GLY A 21 0.72 -2.31 -10.73
CA GLY A 21 0.16 -1.00 -10.38
C GLY A 21 -1.27 -1.05 -9.82
N ASP A 22 -1.85 -2.23 -9.67
CA ASP A 22 -3.12 -2.42 -8.99
C ASP A 22 -2.90 -2.51 -7.47
N PHE A 23 -3.44 -1.54 -6.74
CA PHE A 23 -3.32 -1.45 -5.28
C PHE A 23 -4.23 -2.45 -4.55
N ASP A 24 -5.27 -2.96 -5.20
CA ASP A 24 -6.16 -3.98 -4.66
C ASP A 24 -5.63 -5.41 -4.88
N ALA A 25 -4.76 -5.60 -5.87
CA ALA A 25 -4.05 -6.85 -6.14
C ALA A 25 -2.68 -6.96 -5.44
N LEU A 26 -2.40 -6.07 -4.48
CA LEU A 26 -1.14 -6.13 -3.73
C LEU A 26 -1.04 -7.45 -2.95
N PRO A 27 0.14 -8.08 -2.93
CA PRO A 27 0.32 -9.40 -2.29
C PRO A 27 0.08 -9.38 -0.78
N GLY A 28 0.06 -8.19 -0.15
CA GLY A 28 -0.18 -8.03 1.28
C GLY A 28 0.80 -8.82 2.14
N GLN A 29 0.53 -8.83 3.44
CA GLN A 29 1.13 -9.74 4.41
C GLN A 29 0.02 -10.16 5.38
N PRO A 30 -0.76 -11.21 5.06
CA PRO A 30 -1.87 -11.62 5.89
C PRO A 30 -1.38 -12.00 7.28
N GLY A 31 -2.00 -11.42 8.29
CA GLY A 31 -1.68 -11.63 9.70
C GLY A 31 -2.92 -11.39 10.57
N VAL A 32 -2.91 -11.95 11.78
CA VAL A 32 -4.02 -11.75 12.73
C VAL A 32 -3.93 -10.34 13.29
N CYS A 33 -4.88 -9.49 12.92
CA CYS A 33 -5.00 -8.14 13.43
C CYS A 33 -5.90 -8.08 14.66
N ARG A 34 -5.32 -7.73 15.82
CA ARG A 34 -6.08 -7.46 17.07
C ARG A 34 -6.22 -5.96 17.37
N ASP A 35 -5.72 -5.11 16.49
CA ASP A 35 -5.77 -3.66 16.67
C ASP A 35 -7.22 -3.16 16.79
N PRO A 36 -7.46 -2.17 17.67
CA PRO A 36 -8.78 -1.56 17.81
C PRO A 36 -9.22 -0.90 16.51
N TYR A 37 -10.54 -0.70 16.37
CA TYR A 37 -11.11 0.03 15.26
C TYR A 37 -10.58 1.47 15.25
N ALA A 38 -9.90 1.84 14.16
CA ALA A 38 -9.31 3.15 13.94
C ALA A 38 -9.34 3.40 12.43
N ALA A 39 -10.51 3.79 11.94
CA ALA A 39 -10.73 3.90 10.50
C ALA A 39 -9.76 4.89 9.86
N ILE A 40 -9.04 4.44 8.84
CA ILE A 40 -8.11 5.25 8.06
C ILE A 40 -8.47 5.18 6.59
N THR A 41 -8.35 6.30 5.91
CA THR A 41 -8.49 6.36 4.45
C THR A 41 -7.12 6.69 3.88
N VAL A 42 -6.64 5.85 2.98
CA VAL A 42 -5.38 6.05 2.27
C VAL A 42 -5.67 6.33 0.81
N THR A 43 -4.79 7.12 0.19
CA THR A 43 -4.87 7.45 -1.23
C THR A 43 -3.51 7.28 -1.88
N ALA A 44 -3.48 6.73 -3.09
CA ALA A 44 -2.32 6.74 -3.97
C ALA A 44 -2.71 7.45 -5.27
N ARG A 45 -1.97 8.49 -5.63
CA ARG A 45 -2.18 9.28 -6.84
C ARG A 45 -0.86 9.47 -7.57
N GLY A 46 -0.90 9.36 -8.89
CA GLY A 46 0.27 9.55 -9.74
C GLY A 46 0.15 8.76 -11.03
N GLU A 47 1.27 8.26 -11.52
CA GLU A 47 1.33 7.44 -12.73
C GLU A 47 2.14 6.18 -12.47
N PHE A 48 1.63 5.05 -12.96
CA PHE A 48 2.35 3.78 -12.96
C PHE A 48 2.52 3.32 -14.40
N ARG A 49 3.76 3.30 -14.90
CA ARG A 49 4.09 2.90 -16.28
C ARG A 49 3.20 3.57 -17.34
N GLY A 50 2.97 4.88 -17.20
CA GLY A 50 2.13 5.67 -18.12
C GLY A 50 0.62 5.54 -17.91
N HIS A 51 0.17 4.75 -16.93
CA HIS A 51 -1.23 4.66 -16.56
C HIS A 51 -1.51 5.60 -15.37
N PRO A 52 -2.52 6.48 -15.47
CA PRO A 52 -2.91 7.30 -14.34
C PRO A 52 -3.44 6.42 -13.22
N VAL A 53 -2.96 6.67 -12.02
CA VAL A 53 -3.42 6.02 -10.79
C VAL A 53 -4.14 7.08 -9.96
N ASP A 54 -5.41 6.83 -9.68
CA ASP A 54 -6.16 7.50 -8.61
C ASP A 54 -6.89 6.45 -7.79
N TRP A 55 -6.22 6.00 -6.73
CA TRP A 55 -6.70 4.95 -5.86
C TRP A 55 -6.97 5.49 -4.47
N ARG A 56 -8.12 5.10 -3.89
CA ARG A 56 -8.53 5.46 -2.54
C ARG A 56 -9.23 4.28 -1.90
N LYS A 57 -8.83 3.94 -0.67
CA LYS A 57 -9.52 2.90 0.10
C LYS A 57 -9.54 3.21 1.59
N LYS A 58 -10.65 2.83 2.23
CA LYS A 58 -10.84 2.94 3.67
C LYS A 58 -10.58 1.57 4.30
N PHE A 59 -9.77 1.57 5.36
CA PHE A 59 -9.47 0.40 6.17
C PHE A 59 -9.96 0.63 7.59
N VAL A 60 -10.35 -0.47 8.25
CA VAL A 60 -10.91 -0.44 9.61
C VAL A 60 -9.86 -0.14 10.68
N ASN A 61 -8.59 -0.44 10.42
CA ASN A 61 -7.45 -0.09 11.27
C ASN A 61 -6.13 -0.15 10.47
N ARG A 62 -5.03 0.31 11.08
CA ARG A 62 -3.67 0.29 10.49
C ARG A 62 -3.13 -1.12 10.26
N CYS A 63 -3.51 -2.08 11.09
CA CYS A 63 -3.08 -3.46 10.91
C CYS A 63 -3.66 -4.06 9.63
N ILE A 64 -4.98 -3.92 9.38
CA ILE A 64 -5.63 -4.43 8.16
C ILE A 64 -5.11 -3.70 6.92
N LEU A 65 -4.83 -2.40 7.00
CA LEU A 65 -4.12 -1.68 5.93
C LEU A 65 -2.80 -2.36 5.60
N ARG A 66 -1.91 -2.53 6.60
CA ARG A 66 -0.60 -3.16 6.39
C ARG A 66 -0.72 -4.60 5.92
N ALA A 67 -1.69 -5.36 6.43
CA ALA A 67 -1.94 -6.72 6.01
C ALA A 67 -2.41 -6.81 4.55
N ALA A 68 -3.20 -5.84 4.06
CA ALA A 68 -3.68 -5.84 2.69
C ALA A 68 -2.65 -5.27 1.70
N THR A 69 -1.93 -4.21 2.06
CA THR A 69 -1.07 -3.48 1.12
C THR A 69 0.43 -3.71 1.30
N GLY A 70 0.83 -4.40 2.37
CA GLY A 70 2.22 -4.68 2.69
C GLY A 70 3.06 -3.41 2.80
N ALA A 71 4.23 -3.43 2.14
CA ALA A 71 5.20 -2.34 2.21
C ALA A 71 4.76 -1.03 1.55
N VAL A 72 3.72 -1.03 0.70
CA VAL A 72 3.30 0.15 -0.09
C VAL A 72 2.75 1.30 0.76
N PHE A 73 2.09 0.98 1.88
CA PHE A 73 1.61 1.96 2.85
C PHE A 73 2.29 1.81 4.22
N ALA A 74 3.49 1.24 4.25
CA ALA A 74 4.29 1.08 5.45
C ALA A 74 5.12 2.35 5.72
N PHE A 75 4.44 3.47 5.95
CA PHE A 75 5.04 4.71 6.42
C PHE A 75 5.09 4.71 7.95
N ALA A 76 6.21 5.17 8.51
CA ALA A 76 6.42 5.30 9.95
C ALA A 76 5.90 6.66 10.46
#